data_AF-A0A6C0KPW2-F1
#
_entry.id   AF-A0A6C0KPW2-F1
#
_cell.length_a   1.000
_cell.length_b   1.000
_cell.length_c   1.000
_cell.angle_alpha   90.00
_cell.angle_beta   90.00
_cell.angle_gamma   90.00
#
_symmetry.space_group_name_H-M   'P 1'
#
loop_
_entity.id
_entity.type
_entity.pdbx_description
1 polymer ?
#
loop_
_entity_poly.entity_id
_entity_poly.type
_entity_poly.pdbx_seq_one_letter_code
_entity_poly.pdbx_strand_id
1 'polypeptide(L)' 'MDNNSSIIIFLIIILIVMVLISHITIINTHPHRINPVPIPVPSPSKLIGGCAGTRYGCCPNGQTPRMNPTGSNC' A
#
# COMPACT_ATOMS: atom_id res chain seq x y z
N MET A 1 -7.67 -7.88 61.47
CA MET A 1 -8.37 -7.64 60.20
C MET A 1 -9.60 -8.51 60.23
N ASP A 2 -10.77 -7.91 60.41
CA ASP A 2 -12.02 -8.65 60.54
C ASP A 2 -12.31 -9.37 59.22
N ASN A 3 -12.95 -10.53 59.26
CA ASN A 3 -13.20 -11.32 58.05
C ASN A 3 -13.90 -10.50 56.96
N ASN A 4 -14.77 -9.58 57.36
CA ASN A 4 -15.47 -8.65 56.47
C ASN A 4 -14.51 -7.63 55.85
N SER A 5 -13.62 -7.04 56.66
CA SER A 5 -12.57 -6.12 56.20
C SER A 5 -11.62 -6.81 55.22
N SER A 6 -11.25 -8.08 55.48
CA SER A 6 -10.42 -8.88 54.58
C SER A 6 -11.12 -9.24 53.27
N ILE A 7 -12.42 -9.54 53.30
CA ILE A 7 -13.24 -9.80 52.09
C ILE A 7 -13.35 -8.53 51.24
N ILE A 8 -13.60 -7.37 51.86
CA ILE A 8 -13.71 -6.09 51.15
C ILE A 8 -12.38 -5.76 50.45
N ILE A 9 -11.25 -5.94 51.12
CA ILE A 9 -9.91 -5.73 50.54
C ILE A 9 -9.70 -6.66 49.34
N PHE A 10 -10.08 -7.94 49.45
CA PHE A 10 -9.94 -8.90 48.35
C PHE A 10 -10.79 -8.54 47.13
N LEU A 11 -12.04 -8.11 47.33
CA LEU A 11 -12.92 -7.66 46.25
C LEU A 11 -12.37 -6.43 45.52
N ILE A 12 -11.80 -5.47 46.26
CA ILE A 12 -11.17 -4.28 45.69
C ILE A 12 -9.95 -4.67 44.84
N ILE A 13 -9.11 -5.58 45.33
CA ILE A 13 -7.93 -6.07 44.59
C ILE A 13 -8.36 -6.74 43.29
N ILE A 14 -9.39 -7.60 43.30
CA ILE A 14 -9.91 -8.25 42.09
C ILE A 14 -10.41 -7.21 41.08
N LEU A 15 -11.17 -6.22 41.52
CA LEU A 15 -11.69 -5.16 40.66
C LEU A 15 -10.55 -4.39 39.99
N ILE A 16 -9.52 -4.03 40.75
CA ILE A 16 -8.33 -3.33 40.24
C ILE A 16 -7.61 -4.19 39.20
N VAL A 17 -7.40 -5.48 39.47
CA VAL A 17 -6.73 -6.40 38.54
C VAL A 17 -7.51 -6.52 37.22
N MET A 18 -8.84 -6.61 37.25
CA MET A 18 -9.66 -6.70 36.05
C MET A 18 -9.59 -5.44 35.18
N VAL A 19 -9.58 -4.25 35.80
CA VAL A 19 -9.43 -2.96 35.09
C VAL A 19 -8.05 -2.85 34.44
N LEU A 20 -6.99 -3.23 35.17
CA LEU A 20 -5.62 -3.20 34.64
C LEU A 20 -5.44 -4.14 33.44
N ILE A 21 -5.95 -5.37 33.52
CA ILE A 21 -5.87 -6.34 32.40
C ILE A 21 -6.59 -5.80 31.17
N SER A 22 -7.79 -5.20 31.32
CA SER A 22 -8.55 -4.62 30.20
C SER A 22 -7.80 -3.49 29.48
N HIS A 23 -7.07 -2.64 30.22
CA HIS A 23 -6.26 -1.58 29.61
C HIS A 23 -5.01 -2.13 28.92
N ILE A 24 -4.41 -3.20 29.44
CA ILE A 24 -3.23 -3.83 28.85
C ILE A 24 -3.56 -4.49 27.51
N THR A 25 -4.73 -5.11 27.36
CA THR A 25 -5.12 -5.83 26.12
C THR A 25 -5.31 -4.95 24.88
N ILE A 26 -5.42 -3.62 25.04
CA ILE A 26 -5.63 -2.67 23.93
C ILE A 26 -4.32 -2.27 23.25
N ILE A 27 -3.18 -2.36 23.93
CA ILE A 27 -1.88 -1.87 23.43
C ILE A 27 -1.23 -2.88 22.46
N ASN A 28 -1.49 -4.17 22.62
CA ASN A 28 -0.80 -5.25 21.90
C ASN A 28 -1.47 -5.70 20.59
N THR A 29 -2.61 -5.11 20.22
CA THR A 29 -3.30 -5.39 18.96
C THR A 29 -3.19 -4.21 18.00
N HIS A 30 -1.98 -3.69 17.78
CA HIS A 30 -1.73 -2.99 16.54
C HIS A 30 -1.45 -4.03 15.46
N PRO A 31 -2.40 -4.33 14.55
CA PRO A 31 -2.03 -5.03 13.33
C PRO A 31 -0.95 -4.20 12.68
N HIS A 32 0.19 -4.82 12.40
CA HIS A 32 1.23 -4.19 11.61
C HIS A 32 0.55 -3.66 10.34
N ARG A 33 0.37 -2.35 10.24
CA ARG A 33 -0.11 -1.71 9.02
C ARG A 33 0.97 -1.99 7.99
N ILE A 34 0.78 -3.03 7.20
CA ILE A 34 1.55 -3.24 5.99
C ILE A 34 1.13 -2.08 5.10
N ASN A 35 1.91 -1.01 5.13
CA ASN A 35 1.77 0.04 4.14
C ASN A 35 1.98 -0.66 2.79
N PRO A 36 1.00 -0.60 1.88
CA PRO A 36 1.17 -1.16 0.55
C PRO A 36 2.45 -0.59 -0.04
N VAL A 37 3.39 -1.46 -0.42
CA VAL A 37 4.58 -1.02 -1.16
C VAL A 37 4.08 -0.30 -2.41
N PRO A 38 4.53 0.94 -2.68
CA PRO A 38 4.20 1.64 -3.91
C PRO A 38 4.61 0.75 -5.08
N ILE A 39 3.62 0.25 -5.82
CA ILE A 39 3.86 -0.47 -7.06
C ILE A 39 4.62 0.51 -7.96
N PRO A 40 5.72 0.10 -8.60
CA PRO A 40 6.38 0.92 -9.61
C PRO A 40 5.34 1.27 -10.68
N VAL A 41 4.80 2.48 -10.63
CA VAL A 41 3.99 3.01 -11.73
C VAL A 41 4.92 3.08 -12.93
N PRO A 42 4.53 2.52 -14.08
CA PRO A 42 5.26 2.76 -15.31
C PRO A 42 5.46 4.26 -15.43
N SER A 43 6.72 4.70 -15.56
CA SER A 43 6.95 6.08 -15.98
C SER A 43 6.16 6.29 -17.27
N PRO A 44 5.66 7.50 -17.53
CA PRO A 44 5.04 7.77 -18.81
C PRO A 44 6.10 7.52 -19.88
N SER A 45 6.09 6.30 -20.44
CA SER A 45 6.63 6.01 -21.76
C SER A 45 5.94 7.05 -22.60
N LYS A 46 6.72 8.04 -23.01
CA LYS A 46 6.32 9.10 -23.93
C LYS A 46 5.36 8.43 -24.91
N LEU A 47 4.08 8.77 -24.86
CA LEU A 47 3.12 8.28 -25.85
C LEU A 47 3.60 8.91 -27.16
N ILE A 48 4.49 8.21 -27.85
CA ILE A 48 4.95 8.61 -29.16
C ILE A 48 3.76 8.28 -30.06
N GLY A 49 2.83 9.21 -30.19
CA GLY A 49 1.73 9.10 -31.14
C GLY A 49 2.22 9.15 -32.59
N GLY A 50 1.32 8.88 -33.53
CA GLY A 50 1.61 8.99 -34.97
C GLY A 50 2.64 7.97 -35.47
N CYS A 51 3.27 8.26 -36.62
CA CYS A 51 4.24 7.35 -37.25
C CYS A 51 5.45 7.06 -36.36
N ALA A 52 5.82 7.95 -35.45
CA ALA A 52 6.96 7.77 -34.54
C ALA A 52 6.69 6.70 -33.47
N GLY A 53 5.42 6.37 -33.22
CA GLY A 53 5.02 5.26 -32.35
C GLY A 53 5.01 3.90 -33.04
N THR A 54 5.17 3.86 -34.36
CA THR A 54 5.20 2.61 -35.11
C THR A 54 6.59 1.99 -35.07
N ARG A 55 6.67 0.67 -35.28
CA ARG A 55 7.90 -0.12 -35.18
C ARG A 55 9.09 0.45 -35.97
N TYR A 56 8.81 1.09 -37.11
CA TYR A 56 9.83 1.57 -38.05
C TYR A 56 9.92 3.10 -38.14
N GLY A 57 9.14 3.83 -37.34
CA GLY A 57 9.10 5.29 -37.36
C GLY A 57 8.44 5.88 -38.60
N CYS A 58 8.79 7.14 -38.90
CA CYS A 58 8.20 7.93 -39.98
C CYS A 58 9.03 7.88 -41.27
N CYS A 59 8.36 8.04 -42.41
CA CYS A 59 8.99 8.45 -43.67
C CYS A 59 9.64 9.86 -43.52
N PRO A 60 10.48 10.31 -44.47
CA PRO A 60 11.10 11.64 -44.42
C PRO A 60 10.11 12.81 -44.35
N ASN A 61 8.85 12.59 -44.77
CA ASN A 61 7.76 13.55 -44.66
C ASN A 61 7.21 13.73 -43.23
N GLY A 62 7.63 12.90 -42.28
CA GLY A 62 7.28 13.00 -40.87
C GLY A 62 5.85 12.60 -40.48
N GLN A 63 5.05 12.08 -41.43
CA GLN A 63 3.63 11.75 -41.18
C GLN A 63 3.29 10.29 -41.52
N THR A 64 3.89 9.74 -42.59
CA THR A 64 3.60 8.39 -43.05
C THR A 64 4.41 7.36 -42.24
N PRO A 65 3.79 6.32 -41.67
CA PRO A 65 4.53 5.25 -41.01
C PRO A 65 5.25 4.36 -42.03
N ARG A 66 6.51 4.01 -41.75
CA ARG A 66 7.26 3.07 -42.60
C ARG A 66 6.66 1.67 -42.47
N MET A 67 6.44 0.99 -43.60
CA MET A 67 5.87 -0.37 -43.64
C MET A 67 6.91 -1.43 -43.21
N ASN A 68 8.19 -1.16 -43.41
CA ASN A 68 9.32 -2.04 -43.09
C ASN A 68 10.58 -1.20 -42.77
N PRO A 69 11.70 -1.80 -42.29
CA PRO A 69 12.91 -1.04 -41.95
C PRO A 69 13.49 -0.23 -43.12
N THR A 70 13.29 -0.71 -44.34
CA THR A 70 13.71 -0.01 -45.57
C THR A 70 12.74 1.12 -45.95
N GLY A 71 11.49 1.08 -45.49
CA GLY A 71 10.46 2.07 -45.79
C GLY A 71 9.96 2.00 -47.22
N SER A 72 9.61 0.82 -47.74
CA SER A 72 9.21 0.64 -49.15
C SER A 72 7.93 1.36 -49.59
N ASN A 73 7.19 1.95 -48.64
CA ASN A 73 6.03 2.80 -48.90
C ASN A 73 6.37 4.30 -48.81
N CYS A 74 7.64 4.62 -48.59
CA CYS A 74 8.27 5.89 -48.86
C CYS A 74 9.09 5.72 -50.17
#